data_AF-A0A645GZV0-F1
#
_entry.id   AF-A0A645GZV0-F1
#
_cell.length_a   1.000
_cell.length_b   1.000
_cell.length_c   1.000
_cell.angle_alpha   90.00
_cell.angle_beta   90.00
_cell.angle_gamma   90.00
#
_symmetry.space_group_name_H-M   'P 1'
#
loop_
_entity.id
_entity.type
_entity.pdbx_description
1 polymer ?
#
loop_
_entity_poly.entity_id
_entity_poly.type
_entity_poly.pdbx_seq_one_letter_code
_entity_poly.pdbx_strand_id
1 'polypeptide(L)'
;MKVRGIFIVLIIGAVIIALAACSRATVEITKYVDVYDIVKETFLTDQGFSDELSKHITREVFDKTNIYNLKSRKIIPRNHGQAVV
;
A
#
# COMPACT_ATOMS: atom_id res chain seq x y z
N MET A 1 -3.62 -35.00 -49.28
CA MET A 1 -2.53 -34.31 -48.55
C MET A 1 -2.84 -32.86 -48.14
N LYS A 2 -3.88 -32.20 -48.69
CA LYS A 2 -4.22 -30.79 -48.39
C LYS A 2 -4.83 -30.54 -47.00
N VAL A 3 -5.60 -31.50 -46.47
CA VAL A 3 -6.30 -31.35 -45.18
C VAL A 3 -5.35 -31.30 -43.99
N ARG A 4 -4.23 -32.06 -44.05
CA ARG A 4 -3.22 -32.08 -42.98
C ARG A 4 -2.46 -30.75 -42.87
N GLY A 5 -2.24 -30.06 -44.00
CA GLY A 5 -1.63 -28.73 -44.01
C GLY A 5 -2.54 -27.66 -43.38
N ILE A 6 -3.86 -27.76 -43.61
CA ILE A 6 -4.84 -26.82 -43.03
C ILE A 6 -4.88 -26.94 -41.50
N PHE A 7 -4.84 -28.16 -40.96
CA PHE A 7 -4.77 -28.36 -39.50
C PHE A 7 -3.52 -27.75 -38.87
N ILE A 8 -2.38 -27.83 -39.54
CA ILE A 8 -1.12 -27.23 -39.04
C ILE A 8 -1.23 -25.71 -38.99
N VAL A 9 -1.79 -25.08 -40.02
CA VAL A 9 -1.98 -23.62 -40.07
C VAL A 9 -2.94 -23.14 -38.98
N LEU A 10 -4.01 -23.90 -38.70
CA LEU A 10 -4.96 -23.58 -37.63
C LEU A 10 -4.31 -23.66 -36.24
N ILE A 11 -3.47 -24.67 -35.98
CA ILE A 11 -2.77 -24.81 -34.71
C ILE A 11 -1.79 -23.65 -34.50
N ILE A 12 -1.02 -23.28 -35.53
CA ILE A 12 -0.08 -22.16 -35.45
C ILE A 12 -0.82 -20.84 -35.18
N GLY A 13 -1.94 -20.60 -35.87
CA GLY A 13 -2.78 -19.42 -35.64
C GLY A 13 -3.34 -19.36 -34.22
N ALA A 14 -3.80 -20.49 -33.67
CA ALA A 14 -4.31 -20.57 -32.31
C ALA A 14 -3.22 -20.27 -31.26
N VAL A 15 -1.98 -20.75 -31.48
CA VAL A 15 -0.84 -20.47 -30.60
C VAL A 15 -0.49 -18.97 -30.59
N ILE A 16 -0.50 -18.31 -31.74
CA ILE A 16 -0.21 -16.87 -31.84
C ILE A 16 -1.28 -16.04 -31.10
N ILE A 17 -2.56 -16.40 -31.24
CA ILE A 17 -3.67 -15.71 -30.55
C ILE A 17 -3.57 -15.91 -29.03
N ALA A 18 -3.25 -17.13 -28.58
CA ALA A 18 -3.07 -17.43 -27.16
C ALA A 18 -1.90 -16.61 -26.54
N LEU A 19 -0.79 -16.48 -27.26
CA LEU A 19 0.36 -15.67 -26.83
C LEU A 19 0.01 -14.17 -26.78
N ALA A 20 -0.74 -13.65 -27.75
CA ALA A 20 -1.18 -12.26 -27.77
C ALA A 20 -2.22 -11.91 -26.69
N ALA A 21 -3.01 -12.89 -26.24
CA ALA A 21 -3.94 -12.72 -25.12
C ALA A 21 -3.21 -12.72 -23.76
N CYS A 22 -2.08 -13.41 -23.65
CA CYS A 22 -1.32 -13.54 -22.40
C CYS A 22 -0.48 -12.30 -22.06
N SER A 23 -0.17 -11.45 -23.03
CA SER A 23 0.64 -10.24 -22.83
C SER A 23 -0.11 -9.05 -22.22
N ARG A 24 -1.41 -9.19 -21.94
CA ARG A 24 -2.18 -8.19 -21.19
C ARG A 24 -2.02 -8.36 -19.68
N ALA A 25 -0.79 -8.48 -19.21
CA ALA A 25 -0.49 -8.24 -17.81
C ALA A 25 -0.43 -6.72 -17.64
N THR A 26 -1.54 -6.13 -17.17
CA THR A 26 -1.52 -4.75 -16.67
C THR A 26 -0.47 -4.71 -15.58
N VAL A 27 0.63 -3.99 -15.84
CA VAL A 27 1.61 -3.65 -14.82
C VAL A 27 0.85 -2.75 -13.85
N GLU A 28 0.32 -3.34 -12.78
CA GLU A 28 -0.03 -2.57 -11.59
C GLU A 28 1.27 -1.96 -11.12
N ILE A 29 1.50 -0.70 -11.50
CA ILE A 29 2.55 0.11 -10.88
C ILE A 29 2.08 0.24 -9.44
N THR A 30 2.55 -0.67 -8.59
CA THR A 30 2.45 -0.57 -7.14
C THR A 30 2.99 0.80 -6.80
N LYS A 31 2.08 1.73 -6.51
CA LYS A 31 2.39 3.13 -6.25
C LYS A 31 3.39 3.10 -5.11
N TYR A 32 4.65 3.44 -5.39
CA TYR A 32 5.69 3.41 -4.37
C TYR A 32 5.33 4.46 -3.34
N VAL A 33 4.85 4.02 -2.19
CA VAL A 33 4.55 4.89 -1.06
C VAL A 33 5.87 5.13 -0.34
N ASP A 34 6.37 6.36 -0.42
CA ASP A 34 7.59 6.76 0.27
C ASP A 34 7.34 6.77 1.78
N VAL A 35 8.19 6.08 2.55
CA VAL A 35 8.15 6.07 4.01
C VAL A 35 8.25 7.50 4.56
N TYR A 36 9.01 8.37 3.90
CA TYR A 36 9.15 9.78 4.28
C TYR A 36 7.80 10.51 4.23
N ASP A 37 6.99 10.27 3.20
CA ASP A 37 5.68 10.90 3.04
C ASP A 37 4.74 10.46 4.17
N ILE A 38 4.74 9.17 4.49
CA ILE A 38 3.94 8.62 5.61
C ILE A 38 4.37 9.23 6.95
N VAL A 39 5.67 9.33 7.21
CA VAL A 39 6.20 9.93 8.45
C VAL A 39 5.83 11.40 8.54
N LYS A 40 6.00 12.15 7.45
CA LYS A 40 5.66 13.57 7.37
C LYS A 40 4.17 13.80 7.61
N GLU A 41 3.31 13.03 6.94
CA GLU A 41 1.85 13.10 7.10
C GLU A 41 1.45 12.76 8.54
N THR A 42 1.97 11.66 9.09
CA THR A 42 1.72 11.24 10.48
C THR A 42 2.06 12.33 11.50
N PHE A 43 3.20 13.00 11.32
CA PHE A 43 3.70 14.00 12.26
C PHE A 43 2.93 15.33 12.17
N LEU A 44 2.57 15.76 10.94
CA LEU A 44 2.08 17.10 10.65
C LEU A 44 0.59 17.18 10.29
N THR A 45 -0.15 16.07 10.20
CA THR A 45 -1.57 16.14 9.88
C THR A 45 -2.38 16.72 11.03
N ASP A 46 -3.22 17.72 10.73
CA ASP A 46 -4.17 18.34 11.65
C ASP A 46 -5.57 17.71 11.56
N GLN A 47 -5.83 16.89 10.54
CA GLN A 47 -7.11 16.23 10.28
C GLN A 47 -7.36 14.98 11.15
N GLY A 48 -6.34 14.53 11.88
CA GLY A 48 -6.42 13.33 12.71
C GLY A 48 -6.08 12.04 11.94
N PHE A 49 -6.42 10.89 12.53
CA PHE A 49 -6.07 9.57 12.00
C PHE A 49 -7.01 9.15 10.87
N SER A 50 -6.51 9.07 9.64
CA SER A 50 -7.28 8.73 8.43
C SER A 50 -7.21 7.25 8.06
N ASP A 51 -8.15 6.80 7.23
CA ASP A 51 -8.19 5.43 6.72
C ASP A 51 -6.98 5.10 5.82
N GLU A 52 -6.48 6.07 5.05
CA GLU A 52 -5.24 5.89 4.28
C GLU A 52 -4.02 5.72 5.18
N LEU A 53 -3.92 6.54 6.22
CA LEU A 53 -2.81 6.46 7.18
C LEU A 53 -2.85 5.14 7.97
N SER A 54 -4.06 4.61 8.22
CA SER A 54 -4.27 3.34 8.91
C SER A 54 -3.68 2.13 8.17
N LYS A 55 -3.46 2.23 6.85
CA LYS A 55 -2.81 1.19 6.04
C LYS A 55 -1.32 1.07 6.31
N HIS A 56 -0.71 2.11 6.87
CA HIS A 56 0.74 2.22 7.03
C HIS A 56 1.18 2.31 8.50
N ILE A 57 0.35 2.86 9.38
CA ILE A 57 0.67 3.04 10.80
C ILE A 57 -0.54 2.77 11.70
N THR A 58 -0.28 2.40 12.96
CA THR A 58 -1.35 2.18 13.94
C THR A 58 -1.81 3.50 14.57
N ARG A 59 -3.05 3.52 15.06
CA ARG A 59 -3.58 4.66 15.81
C ARG A 59 -2.73 5.00 17.05
N GLU A 60 -2.19 3.98 17.72
CA GLU A 60 -1.32 4.21 18.89
C GLU A 60 -0.04 4.97 18.53
N VAL A 61 0.59 4.61 17.41
CA VAL A 61 1.79 5.31 16.91
C VAL A 61 1.40 6.73 16.52
N PHE A 62 0.33 6.90 15.75
CA PHE A 62 -0.20 8.21 15.38
C PHE A 62 -0.37 9.13 16.57
N ASP A 63 -1.05 8.67 17.62
CA ASP A 63 -1.35 9.48 18.79
C ASP A 63 -0.09 9.93 19.54
N LYS A 64 0.96 9.09 19.53
CA LYS A 64 2.27 9.36 20.15
C LYS A 64 3.16 10.27 19.33
N THR A 65 3.03 10.26 18.01
CA THR A 65 3.92 11.02 17.12
C THR A 65 3.32 12.33 16.64
N ASN A 66 2.00 12.41 16.48
CA ASN A 66 1.34 13.58 15.94
C ASN A 66 1.53 14.81 16.85
N ILE A 67 2.02 15.91 16.29
CA ILE A 67 2.38 17.10 17.08
C ILE A 67 1.17 17.78 17.72
N TYR A 68 -0.01 17.67 17.11
CA TYR A 68 -1.24 18.27 17.63
C TYR A 68 -1.79 17.47 18.81
N ASN A 69 -1.73 16.14 18.75
CA ASN A 69 -2.10 15.27 19.88
C ASN A 69 -1.14 15.42 21.07
N LEU A 70 0.15 15.64 20.82
CA LEU A 70 1.14 15.90 21.87
C LEU A 70 0.91 17.24 22.59
N LYS A 71 0.55 18.30 21.85
CA LYS A 71 0.21 19.60 22.45
C LYS A 71 -1.00 19.49 23.38
N SER A 72 -2.02 18.74 22.99
CA SER A 72 -3.20 18.45 23.82
C SER A 72 -2.89 17.57 25.04
N ARG A 73 -1.87 16.71 24.95
CA ARG A 73 -1.43 15.85 26.07
C ARG A 73 -0.64 16.58 27.15
N LYS A 74 0.01 17.71 26.84
CA LYS A 74 0.78 18.48 27.84
C LYS A 74 -0.09 19.04 28.98
N ILE A 75 -1.41 19.03 28.81
CA ILE A 75 -2.41 19.46 29.79
C ILE A 75 -2.84 18.32 30.72
N ILE A 76 -2.45 17.06 30.46
CA ILE A 76 -2.70 15.92 31.35
C ILE A 76 -1.39 15.53 32.03
N PRO A 77 -1.28 15.64 33.38
CA PRO A 77 -0.04 15.35 34.09
C PRO A 77 0.37 13.88 33.89
N ARG A 78 1.62 13.65 33.46
CA ARG A 78 2.23 12.32 33.51
C ARG A 78 2.44 11.97 34.98
N ASN A 79 1.62 11.08 35.55
CA ASN A 79 1.99 10.40 36.78
C ASN A 79 3.18 9.47 36.48
N HIS A 80 4.37 9.90 36.90
CA HIS A 80 5.53 9.02 37.04
C HIS A 80 5.26 8.03 38.17
N GLY A 81 4.87 6.82 37.81
CA GLY A 81 4.53 5.75 38.75
C GLY A 81 4.82 4.38 38.17
N GLN A 82 6.08 4.12 37.83
CA GLN A 82 6.65 2.77 37.89
C GLN A 82 7.87 2.84 38.81
N ALA A 83 7.73 2.29 40.00
CA ALA A 83 8.81 1.65 40.71
C ALA A 83 8.29 0.26 41.11
N VAL A 84 8.73 -0.73 40.33
CA VAL A 84 8.86 -2.11 40.76
C VAL A 84 10.15 -2.18 41.59
N VAL A 85 10.12 -3.04 42.61
CA VAL A 85 11.04 -3.26 43.74
C VAL A 85 10.70 -2.45 44.98
#